data_AF-A0A8S3JAE2-F1
#
_entry.id   AF-A0A8S3JAE2-F1
#
_cell.length_a   1.000
_cell.length_b   1.000
_cell.length_c   1.000
_cell.angle_alpha   90.00
_cell.angle_beta   90.00
_cell.angle_gamma   90.00
#
_symmetry.space_group_name_H-M   'P 1'
#
loop_
_entity.id
_entity.type
_entity.pdbx_description
1 polymer ?
#
loop_
_entity_poly.entity_id
_entity_poly.type
_entity_poly.pdbx_seq_one_letter_code
_entity_poly.pdbx_strand_id
1 'polypeptide(L)' 'MDCDGNLLPVHFLTASEIGHEQAILHQWLDCGFTSNGLLVAKQKVGKRPQVCQQSLDAWLNLYSSNGSARRMDSSSR' A
#
# COMPACT_ATOMS: atom_id res chain seq x y z
N MET A 1 5.50 -9.13 -8.33
CA MET A 1 6.25 -10.40 -8.31
C MET A 1 6.36 -10.87 -6.88
N ASP A 2 6.56 -12.17 -6.65
CA ASP A 2 6.89 -12.70 -5.33
C ASP A 2 8.36 -12.38 -4.94
N CYS A 3 8.81 -12.89 -3.79
CA CYS A 3 10.18 -12.69 -3.31
C CYS A 3 11.25 -13.35 -4.19
N ASP A 4 10.86 -14.35 -4.99
CA ASP A 4 11.75 -15.10 -5.88
C ASP A 4 11.79 -14.50 -7.30
N GLY A 5 11.01 -13.44 -7.54
CA GLY A 5 10.92 -12.75 -8.83
C GLY A 5 9.89 -13.35 -9.80
N ASN A 6 9.10 -14.35 -9.38
CA ASN A 6 8.05 -14.90 -10.21
C ASN A 6 6.86 -13.95 -10.30
N LEU A 7 6.18 -13.97 -11.45
CA LEU A 7 4.94 -13.23 -11.62
C LEU A 7 3.86 -13.79 -10.69
N LEU A 8 3.11 -12.90 -10.02
CA LEU A 8 1.99 -13.32 -9.18
C LEU A 8 0.90 -13.94 -10.06
N PRO A 9 0.21 -14.99 -9.58
CA PRO A 9 -0.86 -15.62 -10.36
C PRO A 9 -1.93 -14.60 -10.77
N VAL A 10 -2.20 -14.53 -12.07
CA VAL A 10 -3.32 -13.76 -12.60
C VAL A 10 -4.50 -14.71 -12.73
N HIS A 11 -5.53 -14.48 -11.92
CA HIS A 11 -6.68 -15.37 -11.83
C HIS A 11 -7.68 -15.14 -12.97
N PHE A 12 -8.44 -16.19 -13.30
CA PHE A 12 -9.58 -16.16 -14.24
C PHE A 12 -9.23 -15.79 -15.69
N LEU A 13 -8.01 -16.10 -16.13
CA LEU A 13 -7.63 -15.95 -17.52
C LEU A 13 -8.33 -16.96 -18.44
N THR A 14 -8.66 -16.52 -19.63
CA THR A 14 -9.09 -17.38 -20.73
C THR A 14 -7.91 -18.14 -21.32
N ALA A 15 -8.17 -19.23 -22.05
CA ALA A 15 -7.11 -20.03 -22.67
C ALA A 15 -6.21 -19.22 -23.63
N SER A 16 -6.74 -18.17 -24.26
CA SER A 16 -5.98 -17.27 -25.14
C SER A 16 -5.09 -16.27 -24.39
N GLU A 17 -5.37 -16.02 -23.12
CA GLU A 17 -4.66 -15.03 -22.29
C GLU A 17 -3.49 -15.64 -21.50
N ILE A 18 -3.45 -16.98 -21.38
CA ILE A 18 -2.34 -17.70 -20.76
C ILE A 18 -1.05 -17.42 -21.54
N GLY A 19 0.03 -17.09 -20.84
CA GLY A 19 1.32 -16.67 -21.42
C GLY A 19 1.42 -15.19 -21.80
N HIS A 20 0.33 -14.43 -21.67
CA HIS A 20 0.28 -12.99 -21.93
C HIS A 20 0.01 -12.17 -20.65
N GLU A 21 0.22 -12.76 -19.48
CA GLU A 21 -0.18 -12.20 -18.18
C GLU A 21 0.43 -10.82 -17.93
N GLN A 22 1.71 -10.65 -18.25
CA GLN A 22 2.39 -9.38 -18.07
C GLN A 22 1.82 -8.27 -18.98
N ALA A 23 1.50 -8.59 -20.24
CA ALA A 23 0.89 -7.63 -21.16
C ALA A 23 -0.49 -7.19 -20.67
N ILE A 24 -1.28 -8.14 -20.16
CA ILE A 24 -2.58 -7.86 -19.54
C ILE A 24 -2.40 -6.94 -18.32
N LEU A 25 -1.44 -7.21 -17.43
CA LEU A 25 -1.18 -6.33 -16.30
C LEU A 25 -0.79 -4.91 -16.72
N HIS A 26 -0.01 -4.74 -17.79
CA HIS A 26 0.30 -3.41 -18.33
C HIS A 26 -0.90 -2.71 -18.97
N GLN A 27 -1.87 -3.47 -19.49
CA GLN A 27 -3.10 -2.91 -20.06
C GLN A 27 -4.07 -2.44 -18.98
N TRP A 28 -4.19 -3.19 -17.87
CA TRP A 28 -5.17 -2.92 -16.81
C TRP A 28 -4.64 -2.05 -15.67
N LEU A 29 -3.33 -2.05 -15.42
CA LEU A 29 -2.70 -1.35 -14.31
C LEU A 29 -1.59 -0.42 -14.79
N ASP A 30 -1.32 0.64 -14.01
CA ASP A 30 -0.14 1.50 -14.21
C ASP A 30 1.11 0.76 -13.70
N CYS A 31 1.64 -0.13 -14.53
CA CYS A 31 2.80 -0.94 -14.22
C CYS A 31 4.12 -0.26 -14.61
N GLY A 32 5.18 -0.57 -13.88
CA GLY A 32 6.55 -0.15 -14.19
C GLY A 32 7.58 -1.06 -13.55
N PHE A 33 8.83 -0.86 -13.91
CA PHE A 33 9.96 -1.57 -13.31
C PHE A 33 10.68 -0.67 -12.31
N THR A 34 11.09 -1.25 -11.18
CA THR A 34 12.05 -0.58 -10.28
C THR A 34 13.46 -0.62 -10.88
N SER A 35 14.39 0.12 -10.29
CA SER A 35 15.82 0.08 -10.67
C SER A 35 16.42 -1.32 -10.61
N ASN A 36 15.85 -2.20 -9.79
CA ASN A 36 16.31 -3.57 -9.59
C ASN A 36 15.56 -4.57 -10.50
N GLY A 37 14.79 -4.09 -11.48
CA GLY A 37 14.06 -4.95 -12.42
C GLY A 37 12.79 -5.59 -11.87
N LEU A 38 12.27 -5.14 -10.71
CA LEU A 38 11.03 -5.67 -10.14
C LEU A 38 9.81 -5.04 -10.81
N LEU A 39 8.90 -5.86 -11.35
CA LEU A 39 7.62 -5.40 -11.87
C LEU A 39 6.69 -5.01 -10.72
N VAL A 40 6.23 -3.76 -10.74
CA VAL A 40 5.33 -3.17 -9.74
C VAL A 40 4.15 -2.47 -10.40
N ALA A 41 3.00 -2.47 -9.74
CA ALA A 41 1.85 -1.65 -10.10
C ALA A 41 1.79 -0.42 -9.18
N LYS A 42 1.61 0.77 -9.76
CA LYS A 42 1.49 2.02 -9.00
C LYS A 42 0.09 2.15 -8.42
N GLN A 43 0.01 2.26 -7.10
CA GLN A 43 -1.23 2.62 -6.42
C GLN A 43 -1.34 4.14 -6.29
N LYS A 44 -2.25 4.74 -7.06
CA LYS A 44 -2.56 6.17 -6.94
C LYS A 44 -3.51 6.37 -5.75
N VAL A 45 -2.97 6.89 -4.65
CA VAL A 45 -3.80 7.23 -3.47
C VAL A 45 -4.41 8.62 -3.70
N GLY A 46 -5.71 8.64 -3.99
CA GLY A 46 -6.48 9.87 -4.15
C GLY A 46 -6.81 10.55 -2.83
N LYS A 47 -7.62 11.63 -2.89
CA LYS A 47 -8.17 12.27 -1.69
C LYS A 47 -8.99 11.25 -0.91
N ARG A 48 -8.66 11.10 0.37
CA ARG A 48 -9.40 10.21 1.26
C ARG A 48 -10.77 10.84 1.60
N PRO A 49 -11.85 10.05 1.67
CA PRO A 49 -13.13 10.53 2.19
C PRO A 49 -12.97 11.17 3.57
N GLN A 50 -13.66 12.29 3.82
CA GLN A 50 -13.48 13.08 5.02
C GLN A 50 -13.65 12.26 6.31
N VAL A 51 -14.63 11.34 6.36
CA VAL A 51 -14.86 10.48 7.52
C VAL A 51 -13.63 9.62 7.82
N CYS A 52 -13.03 9.00 6.80
CA CYS A 52 -11.82 8.20 6.99
C CYS A 52 -10.63 9.06 7.43
N GLN A 53 -10.57 10.34 7.01
CA GLN A 53 -9.56 11.27 7.50
C GLN A 53 -9.78 11.60 8.98
N GLN A 54 -11.01 11.93 9.38
CA GLN A 54 -11.35 12.23 10.78
C GLN A 54 -11.08 11.05 11.71
N SER A 55 -11.42 9.82 11.28
CA SER A 55 -11.11 8.62 12.06
C SER A 55 -9.61 8.41 12.25
N LEU A 56 -8.82 8.68 11.19
CA LEU A 56 -7.37 8.60 11.28
C LEU A 56 -6.81 9.67 12.22
N ASP A 57 -7.29 10.91 12.12
CA ASP A 57 -6.85 12.02 12.97
C ASP A 57 -7.15 11.73 14.45
N ALA A 58 -8.36 11.23 14.75
CA ALA A 58 -8.72 10.81 16.10
C ALA A 58 -7.78 9.70 16.62
N TRP A 59 -7.46 8.70 15.79
CA TRP A 59 -6.55 7.63 16.16
C TRP A 59 -5.10 8.11 16.38
N LEU A 60 -4.60 8.99 15.50
CA LEU A 60 -3.26 9.58 15.63
C LEU A 60 -3.15 10.52 16.85
N ASN A 61 -4.22 11.24 17.18
CA ASN A 61 -4.27 12.09 18.37
C ASN A 61 -4.12 11.27 19.66
N LEU A 62 -4.69 10.07 19.74
CA LEU A 62 -4.51 9.18 20.89
C LEU A 62 -3.05 8.74 21.07
N TYR A 63 -2.36 8.41 19.97
CA TYR A 63 -0.94 8.04 20.02
C TYR A 63 -0.06 9.23 20.43
N SER A 64 -0.33 10.41 19.88
CA SER A 64 0.43 11.63 20.14
C SER A 64 0.22 12.18 21.56
N SER A 65 -1.02 12.09 22.07
CA SER A 65 -1.39 12.53 23.42
C SER A 65 -0.80 11.62 24.51
N ASN A 66 -0.79 10.30 24.30
CA ASN A 66 -0.18 9.34 25.23
C ASN A 66 1.35 9.52 25.38
N GLY A 67 2.03 10.09 24.38
CA GLY A 67 3.44 10.46 24.46
C GLY A 67 3.71 11.70 25.34
N SER A 68 2.72 12.59 25.47
CA SER A 68 2.82 13.81 26.29
C SER A 68 2.39 13.58 27.73
N ALA A 69 1.36 12.74 27.95
CA ALA A 69 0.88 12.38 29.30
C ALA A 69 1.92 11.61 30.12
N ARG A 70 2.81 10.82 29.48
CA ARG A 70 3.88 10.08 30.20
C ARG A 70 5.10 10.93 30.60
N ARG A 71 5.24 12.16 30.10
CA ARG A 71 6.38 13.05 30.43
C ARG A 71 6.16 13.94 31.65
N MET A 72 4.91 14.14 32.09
CA MET A 72 4.60 14.99 33.26
C MET A 72 4.64 14.24 34.60
N ASP A 73 4.61 12.91 34.60
CA ASP A 73 4.72 12.09 35.81
C ASP A 73 6.17 11.89 36.30
N SER A 74 7.18 12.20 35.45
CA SER A 74 8.59 11.98 35.78
C SER A 74 9.28 13.19 36.44
N SER A 75 8.59 14.34 36.56
CA SER A 75 9.19 15.58 37.08
C SER A 75 8.67 15.98 38.47
N SER A 76 7.92 15.10 39.13
CA SER A 76 7.48 15.25 40.53
C SER A 76 7.94 14.05 41.38
N ARG A 77 9.26 13.88 41.53
CA ARG A 77 9.88 13.15 42.64
C ARG A 77 11.18 13.81 43.04
#